data_AF-A0A554L0G7-F1
#
_entry.id   AF-A0A554L0G7-F1
#
_cell.length_a   1.000
_cell.length_b   1.000
_cell.length_c   1.000
_cell.angle_alpha   90.00
_cell.angle_beta   90.00
_cell.angle_gamma   90.00
#
_symmetry.space_group_name_H-M   'P 1'
#
loop_
_entity.id
_entity.type
_entity.pdbx_description
1 polymer ?
#
loop_
_entity_poly.entity_id
_entity_poly.type
_entity_poly.pdbx_seq_one_letter_code
_entity_poly.pdbx_strand_id
1 'polypeptide(L)'
;MHSFLHPDSPDLPENPDTLHIHPDKSIGIEEVRAIQHFLSRRPTQSDHNTVIIHEAHLLTVPAQHAMLKTLEEPPGNSLIYLVTTYPDSLLPTILSRVQIISPPFTPLPPLNPLIPQLLSAPPAQRLALLDSQSFTRDSFSAFLDQFEYYIHNNLIPLHPLFPLIHQSKKYLKSNCNLKLILDHLALNLNSP
;
A
#
# COMPACT_ATOMS: atom_id res chain seq x y z
N MET A 1 -9.11 19.60 16.68
CA MET A 1 -9.38 18.39 17.50
C MET A 1 -9.39 17.21 16.55
N HIS A 2 -8.51 16.26 16.83
CA HIS A 2 -7.98 15.22 15.93
C HIS A 2 -9.03 14.51 15.05
N SER A 3 -8.85 14.62 13.73
CA SER A 3 -9.46 13.75 12.74
C SER A 3 -8.32 13.14 11.92
N PHE A 4 -7.64 12.15 12.52
CA PHE A 4 -6.60 11.36 11.86
C PHE A 4 -7.11 9.94 11.59
N LEU A 5 -8.31 9.85 11.02
CA LEU A 5 -8.86 8.64 10.45
C LEU A 5 -9.31 9.02 9.06
N HIS A 6 -8.52 8.67 8.04
CA HIS A 6 -9.04 8.60 6.69
C HIS A 6 -9.79 7.26 6.60
N PRO A 7 -11.13 7.26 6.42
CA PRO A 7 -11.95 6.05 6.41
C PRO A 7 -11.79 5.20 5.14
N ASP A 8 -10.87 5.56 4.25
CA ASP A 8 -10.91 5.05 2.89
C ASP A 8 -9.87 3.97 2.58
N SER A 9 -8.83 3.68 3.37
CA SER A 9 -7.88 2.59 3.03
C SER A 9 -8.59 1.23 2.81
N PRO A 10 -8.56 0.64 1.60
CA PRO A 10 -9.31 -0.56 1.31
C PRO A 10 -8.48 -1.77 1.75
N ASP A 11 -9.11 -2.67 2.52
CA ASP A 11 -8.63 -4.03 2.82
C ASP A 11 -7.52 -4.22 3.87
N LEU A 12 -7.36 -3.31 4.84
CA LEU A 12 -6.90 -3.73 6.17
C LEU A 12 -8.11 -3.66 7.10
N PRO A 13 -8.53 -4.76 7.76
CA PRO A 13 -9.56 -4.65 8.79
C PRO A 13 -9.11 -3.56 9.76
N GLU A 14 -9.96 -2.56 10.04
CA GLU A 14 -9.68 -1.55 11.05
C GLU A 14 -9.40 -2.28 12.36
N ASN A 15 -8.12 -2.44 12.64
CA ASN A 15 -7.64 -3.21 13.75
C ASN A 15 -7.36 -2.22 14.87
N PRO A 16 -7.98 -2.36 16.05
CA PRO A 16 -7.74 -1.44 17.17
C PRO A 16 -6.26 -1.41 17.62
N ASP A 17 -5.49 -2.42 17.20
CA ASP A 17 -4.05 -2.59 17.45
C ASP A 17 -3.19 -2.12 16.26
N THR A 18 -3.77 -1.49 15.23
CA THR A 18 -3.02 -0.84 14.14
C THR A 18 -3.32 0.65 14.05
N LEU A 19 -2.27 1.47 13.99
CA LEU A 19 -2.36 2.93 13.84
C LEU A 19 -1.61 3.38 12.58
N HIS A 20 -2.33 4.01 11.66
CA HIS A 20 -1.76 4.65 10.49
C HIS A 20 -1.64 6.16 10.71
N ILE A 21 -0.45 6.70 10.42
CA ILE A 21 -0.18 8.14 10.46
C ILE A 21 0.01 8.61 9.03
N HIS A 22 -0.92 9.44 8.57
CA HIS A 22 -0.88 10.12 7.27
C HIS A 22 -0.74 11.62 7.51
N PRO A 23 0.47 12.19 7.38
CA PRO A 23 0.67 13.62 7.58
C PRO A 23 0.20 14.43 6.38
N ASP A 24 -0.32 15.65 6.62
CA ASP A 24 -0.56 16.62 5.54
C ASP A 24 0.70 17.42 5.19
N LYS A 25 1.54 17.75 6.19
CA LYS A 25 2.71 18.64 6.04
C LYS A 25 3.89 18.31 6.96
N SER A 26 3.64 17.92 8.20
CA SER A 26 4.70 17.60 9.16
C SER A 26 4.18 16.66 10.25
N ILE A 27 5.10 15.92 10.88
CA ILE A 27 4.84 15.08 12.04
C ILE A 27 5.63 15.67 13.22
N GLY A 28 4.91 16.26 14.16
CA GLY A 28 5.45 16.90 15.34
C GLY A 28 5.71 15.94 16.50
N ILE A 29 6.21 16.50 17.60
CA ILE A 29 6.50 15.74 18.82
C ILE A 29 5.23 15.23 19.51
N GLU A 30 4.10 15.94 19.40
CA GLU A 30 2.84 15.53 20.02
C GLU A 30 2.25 14.30 19.32
N GLU A 31 2.36 14.21 18.00
CA GLU A 31 1.99 13.00 17.24
C GLU A 31 2.85 11.81 17.66
N VAL A 32 4.16 12.00 17.84
CA VAL A 32 5.07 10.96 18.35
C VAL A 32 4.69 10.51 19.76
N ARG A 33 4.28 11.42 20.64
CA ARG A 33 3.79 11.05 21.98
C ARG A 33 2.50 10.23 21.90
N ALA A 34 1.59 10.58 20.99
CA ALA A 34 0.38 9.79 20.75
C ALA A 34 0.71 8.37 20.23
N ILE A 35 1.68 8.26 19.31
CA ILE A 35 2.23 6.98 18.84
C ILE A 35 2.79 6.15 20.01
N GLN A 36 3.63 6.76 20.86
CA GLN A 36 4.22 6.10 22.01
C GLN A 36 3.17 5.63 23.01
N HIS A 37 2.14 6.44 23.25
CA HIS A 37 1.02 6.06 24.09
C HIS A 37 0.27 4.86 23.51
N PHE A 38 -0.02 4.89 22.20
CA PHE A 38 -0.66 3.78 21.50
C PHE A 38 0.12 2.47 21.64
N LEU A 39 1.44 2.51 21.38
CA LEU A 39 2.34 1.35 21.47
C LEU A 39 2.48 0.81 22.90
N SER A 40 2.33 1.66 23.92
CA SER A 40 2.39 1.25 25.33
C SER A 40 1.22 0.39 25.79
N ARG A 41 0.11 0.40 25.04
CA ARG A 41 -1.08 -0.41 25.34
C ARG A 41 -0.78 -1.89 25.04
N ARG A 42 -1.55 -2.81 25.61
CA ARG A 42 -1.50 -4.22 25.18
C ARG A 42 -2.39 -4.40 23.95
N PRO A 43 -1.94 -5.15 22.94
CA PRO A 43 -2.80 -5.55 21.83
C PRO A 43 -4.03 -6.30 22.34
N THR A 44 -5.16 -6.11 21.66
CA THR A 44 -6.48 -6.64 22.05
C THR A 44 -6.96 -7.76 21.14
N GLN A 45 -6.60 -7.73 19.86
CA GLN A 45 -7.02 -8.67 18.82
C GLN A 45 -5.83 -9.28 18.06
N SER A 46 -4.66 -8.64 18.12
CA SER A 46 -3.45 -9.00 17.40
C SER A 46 -2.34 -9.44 18.35
N ASP A 47 -1.30 -10.06 17.80
CA ASP A 47 -0.09 -10.37 18.59
C ASP A 47 0.73 -9.11 18.91
N HIS A 48 0.58 -8.05 18.11
CA HIS A 48 1.38 -6.83 18.17
C HIS A 48 0.54 -5.56 17.98
N ASN A 49 0.96 -4.47 18.63
CA ASN A 49 0.53 -3.12 18.29
C ASN A 49 1.40 -2.61 17.15
N THR A 50 0.77 -2.27 16.03
CA THR A 50 1.46 -1.88 14.81
C THR A 50 1.25 -0.41 14.53
N VAL A 51 2.33 0.34 14.29
CA VAL A 51 2.28 1.73 13.85
C VAL A 51 2.93 1.84 12.48
N ILE A 52 2.23 2.46 11.54
CA ILE A 52 2.73 2.75 10.20
C ILE A 52 2.74 4.26 10.01
N ILE A 53 3.95 4.83 9.95
CA ILE A 53 4.17 6.25 9.69
C ILE A 53 4.45 6.42 8.20
N HIS A 54 3.45 6.92 7.47
CA HIS A 54 3.62 7.29 6.07
C HIS A 54 4.37 8.60 5.96
N GLU A 55 5.15 8.74 4.90
CA GLU A 55 5.97 9.93 4.64
C GLU A 55 6.86 10.32 5.83
N ALA A 56 7.57 9.35 6.41
CA ALA A 56 8.35 9.53 7.63
C ALA A 56 9.44 10.63 7.54
N HIS A 57 9.85 11.04 6.34
CA HIS A 57 10.72 12.21 6.13
C HIS A 57 10.10 13.53 6.61
N LEU A 58 8.78 13.59 6.79
CA LEU A 58 8.06 14.73 7.36
C LEU A 58 8.12 14.79 8.90
N LEU A 59 8.77 13.82 9.56
CA LEU A 59 9.10 13.91 10.98
C LEU A 59 10.03 15.10 11.23
N THR A 60 9.56 16.03 12.03
CA THR A 60 10.39 17.13 12.51
C THR A 60 11.57 16.59 13.32
N VAL A 61 12.70 17.31 13.35
CA VAL A 61 13.89 16.90 14.11
C VAL A 61 13.57 16.56 15.60
N PRO A 62 12.74 17.35 16.32
CA PRO A 62 12.32 16.98 17.68
C PRO A 62 11.51 15.67 17.74
N ALA A 63 10.64 15.43 16.76
CA ALA A 63 9.86 14.19 16.66
C ALA A 63 10.77 12.98 16.41
N GLN A 64 11.76 13.10 15.53
CA GLN A 64 12.75 12.05 15.29
C GLN A 64 13.54 11.74 16.57
N HIS A 65 14.02 12.75 17.29
CA HIS A 65 14.70 12.52 18.57
C HIS A 65 13.80 11.83 19.61
N ALA A 66 12.52 12.21 19.69
CA ALA A 66 11.57 11.58 20.59
C ALA A 66 11.33 10.09 20.26
N MET A 67 11.39 9.71 18.99
CA MET A 67 11.24 8.31 18.56
C MET A 67 12.43 7.41 18.91
N LEU A 68 13.63 7.95 19.16
CA LEU A 68 14.86 7.16 19.29
C LEU A 68 14.76 6.05 20.34
N LYS A 69 14.27 6.37 21.54
CA LYS A 69 14.12 5.39 22.62
C LYS A 69 13.10 4.31 22.26
N THR A 70 12.02 4.69 21.59
CA THR A 70 10.96 3.76 21.17
C THR A 70 11.41 2.83 20.05
N LEU A 71 12.30 3.28 19.16
CA LEU A 71 12.86 2.42 18.11
C LEU A 71 13.93 1.46 18.66
N GLU A 72 14.66 1.86 19.70
CA GLU A 72 15.69 1.03 20.34
C GLU A 72 15.08 -0.05 21.24
N GLU A 73 14.09 0.31 22.04
CA GLU A 73 13.39 -0.57 22.98
C GLU A 73 11.88 -0.40 22.79
N PRO A 74 11.30 -0.97 21.72
CA PRO A 74 9.87 -0.85 21.46
C PRO A 74 9.07 -1.48 22.61
N PRO A 75 8.03 -0.80 23.13
CA PRO A 75 7.30 -1.27 24.30
C PRO A 75 6.43 -2.49 23.97
N GLY A 76 6.48 -3.53 24.81
CA GLY A 76 5.66 -4.73 24.64
C GLY A 76 5.90 -5.42 23.30
N ASN A 77 4.83 -5.96 22.71
CA ASN A 77 4.87 -6.50 21.35
C ASN A 77 4.49 -5.39 20.38
N SER A 78 5.46 -4.61 19.93
CA SER A 78 5.25 -3.47 19.04
C SER A 78 5.97 -3.64 17.71
N LEU A 79 5.29 -3.26 16.63
CA LEU A 79 5.86 -3.15 15.29
C LEU A 79 5.76 -1.71 14.80
N ILE A 80 6.86 -1.16 14.29
CA ILE A 80 6.94 0.22 13.83
C ILE A 80 7.48 0.23 12.40
N TYR A 81 6.66 0.75 11.48
CA TYR A 81 7.03 0.91 10.08
C TYR A 81 7.19 2.40 9.78
N LEU A 82 8.35 2.78 9.26
CA LEU A 82 8.63 4.11 8.73
C LEU A 82 8.68 4.01 7.21
N VAL A 83 7.73 4.63 6.52
CA VAL A 83 7.64 4.59 5.06
C VAL A 83 8.09 5.93 4.51
N THR A 84 9.11 5.94 3.64
CA THR A 84 9.62 7.18 3.05
C THR A 84 10.25 6.95 1.68
N THR A 85 10.11 7.93 0.79
CA THR A 85 10.84 8.04 -0.48
C THR A 85 12.14 8.83 -0.33
N TYR A 86 12.37 9.47 0.82
CA TYR A 86 13.56 10.28 1.13
C TYR A 86 14.22 9.78 2.43
N PRO A 87 14.93 8.63 2.41
CA PRO A 87 15.55 8.08 3.61
C PRO A 87 16.64 8.99 4.18
N ASP A 88 17.34 9.76 3.34
CA ASP A 88 18.41 10.69 3.76
C ASP A 88 17.90 11.87 4.59
N SER A 89 16.59 12.12 4.60
CA SER A 89 15.96 13.13 5.48
C SER A 89 15.79 12.65 6.92
N LEU A 90 15.95 11.35 7.18
CA LEU A 90 15.94 10.79 8.52
C LEU A 90 17.32 10.93 9.17
N LEU A 91 17.34 11.19 10.47
CA LEU A 91 18.57 11.27 11.23
C LEU A 91 19.34 9.94 11.14
N PRO A 92 20.68 9.97 11.04
CA PRO A 92 21.50 8.75 11.06
C PRO A 92 21.24 7.87 12.30
N THR A 93 20.82 8.48 13.41
CA THR A 93 20.46 7.79 14.66
C THR A 93 19.14 7.02 14.59
N ILE A 94 18.21 7.42 13.71
CA ILE A 94 17.03 6.64 13.34
C ILE A 94 17.46 5.48 12.45
N LEU A 95 18.22 5.78 11.39
CA LEU A 95 18.65 4.78 10.41
C LEU A 95 19.47 3.65 11.04
N SER A 96 20.23 3.92 12.11
CA SER A 96 20.99 2.90 12.82
C SER A 96 20.15 1.97 13.71
N ARG A 97 18.88 2.32 13.99
CA ARG A 97 17.95 1.56 14.84
C ARG A 97 16.84 0.86 14.06
N VAL A 98 16.82 1.02 12.73
CA VAL A 98 15.80 0.42 11.87
C VAL A 98 16.43 -0.54 10.87
N GLN A 99 15.64 -1.51 10.44
CA GLN A 99 15.99 -2.32 9.29
C GLN A 99 15.49 -1.61 8.02
N ILE A 100 16.42 -1.27 7.13
CA ILE A 100 16.08 -0.65 5.85
C ILE A 100 15.68 -1.76 4.87
N ILE A 101 14.45 -1.67 4.36
CA ILE A 101 13.93 -2.53 3.29
C ILE A 101 13.73 -1.64 2.07
N SER A 102 14.62 -1.78 1.09
CA SER A 102 14.51 -1.09 -0.20
C SER A 102 14.09 -2.12 -1.26
N PRO A 103 12.86 -2.05 -1.79
CA PRO A 103 12.47 -2.91 -2.89
C PRO A 103 13.36 -2.59 -4.11
N PRO A 104 13.78 -3.61 -4.89
CA PRO A 104 14.62 -3.36 -6.05
C PRO A 104 13.89 -2.44 -7.03
N PHE A 105 14.61 -1.45 -7.55
CA PHE A 105 14.11 -0.69 -8.69
C PHE A 105 13.88 -1.67 -9.84
N THR A 106 12.61 -1.86 -10.18
CA THR A 106 12.21 -2.72 -11.28
C THR A 106 11.80 -1.78 -12.41
N PRO A 107 12.58 -1.66 -13.51
CA PRO A 107 12.21 -0.79 -14.60
C PRO A 107 10.84 -1.21 -15.10
N LEU A 108 9.96 -0.22 -15.22
CA LEU A 108 8.58 -0.47 -15.59
C LEU A 108 8.54 -1.08 -16.99
N PRO A 109 7.82 -2.18 -17.18
CA PRO A 109 7.55 -2.65 -18.53
C PRO A 109 6.68 -1.60 -19.27
N PRO A 110 6.82 -1.48 -20.59
CA PRO A 110 6.06 -0.50 -21.37
C PRO A 110 4.56 -0.71 -21.15
N LEU A 111 3.84 0.40 -20.91
CA LEU A 111 2.40 0.36 -20.67
C LEU A 111 1.69 -0.36 -21.82
N ASN A 112 0.93 -1.41 -21.50
CA ASN A 112 0.10 -2.08 -22.50
C ASN A 112 -1.07 -1.15 -22.89
N PRO A 113 -1.22 -0.81 -24.19
CA PRO A 113 -2.28 0.09 -24.66
C PRO A 113 -3.70 -0.46 -24.43
N LEU A 114 -3.84 -1.76 -24.13
CA LEU A 114 -5.12 -2.35 -23.76
C LEU A 114 -5.66 -1.82 -22.43
N ILE A 115 -4.82 -1.35 -21.50
CA ILE A 115 -5.26 -0.88 -20.19
C ILE A 115 -6.25 0.30 -20.31
N PRO A 116 -5.91 1.42 -20.97
CA PRO A 116 -6.87 2.51 -21.16
C PRO A 116 -8.07 2.10 -22.03
N GLN A 117 -7.90 1.17 -22.97
CA GLN A 117 -9.00 0.65 -23.79
C GLN A 117 -10.00 -0.16 -22.95
N LEU A 118 -9.52 -0.99 -22.03
CA LEU A 118 -10.38 -1.79 -21.14
C LEU A 118 -11.17 -0.90 -20.17
N LEU A 119 -10.53 0.14 -19.64
CA LEU A 119 -11.21 1.08 -18.74
C LEU A 119 -12.34 1.85 -19.44
N SER A 120 -12.13 2.25 -20.69
CA SER A 120 -13.13 3.00 -21.48
C SER A 120 -14.18 2.11 -22.18
N ALA A 121 -13.89 0.82 -22.39
CA ALA A 121 -14.81 -0.09 -23.06
C ALA A 121 -15.98 -0.55 -22.17
N PRO A 122 -17.17 -0.81 -22.73
CA PRO A 122 -18.27 -1.46 -22.02
C PRO A 122 -17.97 -2.94 -21.71
N PRO A 123 -18.64 -3.55 -20.71
CA PRO A 123 -18.33 -4.91 -20.25
C PRO A 123 -18.26 -5.98 -21.36
N ALA A 124 -19.19 -5.96 -22.31
CA ALA A 124 -19.20 -6.91 -23.42
C ALA A 124 -17.97 -6.79 -24.34
N GLN A 125 -17.47 -5.56 -24.55
CA GLN A 125 -16.28 -5.33 -25.38
C GLN A 125 -14.99 -5.71 -24.64
N ARG A 126 -14.94 -5.59 -23.30
CA ARG A 126 -13.77 -5.99 -22.50
C ARG A 126 -13.43 -7.46 -22.62
N LEU A 127 -14.45 -8.32 -22.62
CA LEU A 127 -14.26 -9.76 -22.82
C LEU A 127 -13.61 -10.04 -24.18
N ALA A 128 -14.14 -9.44 -25.25
CA ALA A 128 -13.58 -9.58 -26.59
C ALA A 128 -12.14 -9.05 -26.69
N LEU A 129 -11.84 -7.92 -26.03
CA LEU A 129 -10.49 -7.34 -25.98
C LEU A 129 -9.51 -8.29 -25.31
N LEU A 130 -9.86 -8.87 -24.15
CA LEU A 130 -8.98 -9.83 -23.46
C LEU A 130 -8.84 -11.16 -24.22
N ASP A 131 -9.91 -11.64 -24.85
CA ASP A 131 -9.90 -12.90 -25.62
C ASP A 131 -9.12 -12.81 -26.92
N SER A 132 -9.00 -11.61 -27.49
CA SER A 132 -8.14 -11.36 -28.64
C SER A 132 -6.64 -11.51 -28.31
N GLN A 133 -6.27 -11.56 -27.03
CA GLN A 133 -4.89 -11.64 -26.57
C GLN A 133 -4.51 -13.06 -26.17
N SER A 134 -3.30 -13.48 -26.55
CA SER A 134 -2.73 -14.77 -26.12
C SER A 134 -2.03 -14.61 -24.77
N PHE A 135 -2.79 -14.43 -23.69
CA PHE A 135 -2.24 -14.35 -22.35
C PHE A 135 -1.73 -15.72 -21.85
N THR A 136 -0.51 -15.72 -21.32
CA THR A 136 0.00 -16.77 -20.44
C THR A 136 -0.11 -16.29 -18.99
N ARG A 137 0.11 -17.16 -18.00
CA ARG A 137 0.09 -16.72 -16.59
C ARG A 137 1.13 -15.62 -16.33
N ASP A 138 2.33 -15.77 -16.88
CA ASP A 138 3.42 -14.83 -16.69
C ASP A 138 3.13 -13.50 -17.40
N SER A 139 2.66 -13.54 -18.66
CA SER A 139 2.35 -12.32 -19.39
C SER A 139 1.12 -11.60 -18.81
N PHE A 140 0.17 -12.34 -18.25
CA PHE A 140 -0.97 -11.74 -17.55
C PHE A 140 -0.58 -11.17 -16.18
N SER A 141 0.35 -11.81 -15.45
CA SER A 141 0.91 -11.22 -14.23
C SER A 141 1.57 -9.88 -14.54
N ALA A 142 2.42 -9.83 -15.58
CA ALA A 142 3.06 -8.59 -16.03
C ALA A 142 2.04 -7.54 -16.49
N PHE A 143 0.95 -7.96 -17.13
CA PHE A 143 -0.15 -7.07 -17.50
C PHE A 143 -0.85 -6.47 -16.26
N LEU A 144 -1.12 -7.27 -15.22
CA LEU A 144 -1.69 -6.77 -13.97
C LEU A 144 -0.75 -5.81 -13.25
N ASP A 145 0.56 -6.05 -13.27
CA ASP A 145 1.57 -5.12 -12.74
C ASP A 145 1.49 -3.76 -13.46
N GLN A 146 1.37 -3.77 -14.79
CA GLN A 146 1.20 -2.54 -15.58
C GLN A 146 -0.13 -1.85 -15.32
N PHE A 147 -1.20 -2.62 -15.10
CA PHE A 147 -2.52 -2.06 -14.82
C PHE A 147 -2.53 -1.37 -13.45
N GLU A 148 -2.00 -2.02 -12.42
CA GLU A 148 -1.83 -1.43 -11.09
C GLU A 148 -1.05 -0.11 -11.15
N TYR A 149 0.06 -0.11 -11.90
CA TYR A 149 0.86 1.10 -12.13
C TYR A 149 0.06 2.20 -12.84
N TYR A 150 -0.69 1.86 -13.89
CA TYR A 150 -1.51 2.82 -14.63
C TYR A 150 -2.52 3.50 -13.70
N ILE A 151 -3.17 2.73 -12.83
CA ILE A 151 -4.10 3.27 -11.84
C ILE A 151 -3.35 4.16 -10.86
N HIS A 152 -2.23 3.71 -10.31
CA HIS A 152 -1.47 4.50 -9.33
C HIS A 152 -1.03 5.89 -9.85
N ASN A 153 -0.70 6.02 -11.15
CA ASN A 153 -0.18 7.27 -11.71
C ASN A 153 -1.25 8.17 -12.34
N ASN A 154 -2.38 7.62 -12.76
CA ASN A 154 -3.41 8.37 -13.49
C ASN A 154 -4.73 8.50 -12.73
N LEU A 155 -4.94 7.67 -11.72
CA LEU A 155 -6.14 7.62 -10.89
C LEU A 155 -5.75 7.85 -9.43
N ILE A 156 -6.69 8.38 -8.64
CA ILE A 156 -6.50 8.65 -7.21
C ILE A 156 -6.00 7.36 -6.52
N PRO A 157 -5.04 7.41 -5.57
CA PRO A 157 -4.39 6.25 -4.94
C PRO A 157 -5.31 5.22 -4.28
N LEU A 158 -6.62 5.52 -4.22
CA LEU A 158 -7.64 4.76 -3.55
C LEU A 158 -8.78 4.35 -4.50
N HIS A 159 -8.41 4.02 -5.74
CA HIS A 159 -9.36 3.62 -6.76
C HIS A 159 -9.95 2.22 -6.46
N PRO A 160 -11.26 1.97 -6.63
CA PRO A 160 -11.92 0.67 -6.39
C PRO A 160 -11.39 -0.48 -7.27
N LEU A 161 -10.47 -0.20 -8.20
CA LEU A 161 -9.84 -1.19 -9.06
C LEU A 161 -8.60 -1.84 -8.45
N PHE A 162 -7.98 -1.22 -7.43
CA PHE A 162 -6.83 -1.81 -6.74
C PHE A 162 -7.16 -3.17 -6.11
N PRO A 163 -8.26 -3.32 -5.34
CA PRO A 163 -8.66 -4.63 -4.80
C PRO A 163 -8.88 -5.68 -5.87
N LEU A 164 -9.52 -5.32 -7.00
CA LEU A 164 -9.78 -6.23 -8.11
C LEU A 164 -8.49 -6.76 -8.76
N ILE A 165 -7.50 -5.89 -8.95
CA ILE A 165 -6.20 -6.26 -9.52
C ILE A 165 -5.41 -7.12 -8.54
N HIS A 166 -5.39 -6.74 -7.26
CA HIS A 166 -4.73 -7.52 -6.22
C HIS A 166 -5.35 -8.92 -6.07
N GLN A 167 -6.68 -9.01 -6.11
CA GLN A 167 -7.41 -10.27 -6.10
C GLN A 167 -7.09 -11.12 -7.34
N SER A 168 -7.03 -10.51 -8.52
CA SER A 168 -6.62 -11.18 -9.77
C SER A 168 -5.19 -11.76 -9.68
N LYS A 169 -4.26 -10.99 -9.11
CA LYS A 169 -2.88 -11.45 -8.82
C LYS A 169 -2.87 -12.62 -7.83
N LYS A 170 -3.67 -12.57 -6.77
CA LYS A 170 -3.82 -13.66 -5.81
C LYS A 170 -4.35 -14.92 -6.49
N TYR A 171 -5.35 -14.78 -7.37
CA TYR A 171 -5.87 -15.90 -8.15
C TYR A 171 -4.85 -16.49 -9.10
N LEU A 172 -3.97 -15.67 -9.70
CA LEU A 172 -2.88 -16.17 -10.54
C LEU A 172 -1.84 -16.99 -9.76
N LYS A 173 -1.55 -16.60 -8.53
CA LYS A 173 -0.65 -17.36 -7.65
C LYS A 173 -1.29 -18.66 -7.15
N SER A 174 -2.62 -18.68 -6.99
CA SER A 174 -3.36 -19.91 -6.76
C SER A 174 -3.53 -20.70 -8.06
N ASN A 175 -3.80 -22.00 -8.00
CA ASN A 175 -3.95 -22.85 -9.19
C ASN A 175 -5.28 -22.62 -9.95
N CYS A 176 -5.81 -21.39 -9.94
CA CYS A 176 -7.06 -21.00 -10.61
C CYS A 176 -6.87 -20.94 -12.13
N ASN A 177 -7.94 -21.24 -12.87
CA ASN A 177 -7.96 -21.19 -14.32
C ASN A 177 -7.80 -19.74 -14.83
N LEU A 178 -6.87 -19.52 -15.77
CA LEU A 178 -6.54 -18.18 -16.29
C LEU A 178 -7.74 -17.48 -16.95
N LYS A 179 -8.56 -18.22 -17.71
CA LYS A 179 -9.73 -17.68 -18.41
C LYS A 179 -10.76 -17.14 -17.43
N LEU A 180 -10.99 -17.85 -16.31
CA LEU A 180 -11.88 -17.37 -15.25
C LEU A 180 -11.40 -16.07 -14.62
N ILE A 181 -10.08 -15.90 -14.45
CA ILE A 181 -9.50 -14.68 -13.87
C ILE A 181 -9.66 -13.51 -14.85
N LEU A 182 -9.42 -13.75 -16.15
CA LEU A 182 -9.62 -12.74 -17.21
C LEU A 182 -11.07 -12.28 -17.26
N ASP A 183 -12.02 -13.23 -17.28
CA ASP A 183 -13.45 -12.91 -17.34
C ASP A 183 -13.91 -12.18 -16.07
N HIS A 184 -13.43 -12.61 -14.90
CA HIS A 184 -13.70 -11.93 -13.64
C HIS A 184 -13.19 -10.48 -13.65
N LEU A 185 -11.98 -10.25 -14.16
CA LEU A 185 -11.43 -8.91 -14.31
C LEU A 185 -12.29 -8.08 -15.27
N ALA A 186 -12.59 -8.56 -16.48
CA ALA A 186 -13.36 -7.82 -17.47
C ALA A 186 -14.74 -7.38 -16.98
N LEU A 187 -15.45 -8.26 -16.25
CA LEU A 187 -16.81 -8.01 -15.79
C LEU A 187 -16.88 -7.06 -14.59
N ASN A 188 -15.86 -7.06 -13.73
CA ASN A 188 -15.85 -6.27 -12.49
C ASN A 188 -15.06 -4.97 -12.60
N LEU A 189 -14.51 -4.64 -13.78
CA LEU A 189 -13.98 -3.30 -14.04
C LEU A 189 -15.14 -2.29 -13.96
N ASN A 190 -15.33 -1.65 -12.81
CA ASN A 190 -16.27 -0.53 -12.74
C ASN A 190 -15.62 0.66 -13.45
N SER A 191 -16.18 1.05 -14.60
CA SER A 191 -15.78 2.29 -15.25
C SER A 191 -16.05 3.45 -14.30
N PRO A 192 -15.17 4.45 -14.20
CA PRO A 192 -15.52 5.71 -13.54
C PRO A 192 -16.70 6.40 -14.23
#